data_AF-C6KRN9-F1
#
_entry.id   AF-C6KRN9-F1
#
_cell.length_a   1.000
_cell.length_b   1.000
_cell.length_c   1.000
_cell.angle_alpha   90.00
_cell.angle_beta   90.00
_cell.angle_gamma   90.00
#
_symmetry.space_group_name_H-M   'P 1'
#
loop_
_entity.id
_entity.type
_entity.pdbx_description
1 polymer ?
#
loop_
_entity_poly.entity_id
_entity_poly.type
_entity_poly.pdbx_seq_one_letter_code
_entity_poly.pdbx_strand_id
1 'polypeptide(L)'
;MESILDRYLEQKKLYEQNGFNFENVEDLVIRNAVSGNIQDLPGHPNITSLEISNVKIATFRGMNVFERVQVLDASSNNLREADFEQLRTSCPSLTTLTLNYNPLNRSNHSPPRVPQSGFFDNPLHTYR
;
A
#
# COMPACT_ATOMS: atom_id res chain seq x y z
N MET A 1 -8.78 -2.67 19.99
CA MET A 1 -9.03 -2.78 18.54
C MET A 1 -7.81 -2.16 17.88
N GLU A 2 -6.95 -2.96 17.25
CA GLU A 2 -5.68 -2.50 16.68
C GLU A 2 -5.91 -1.97 15.26
N SER A 3 -5.87 -0.64 15.15
CA SER A 3 -5.88 0.07 13.87
C SER A 3 -4.55 -0.12 13.12
N ILE A 4 -4.53 0.28 11.85
CA ILE A 4 -3.30 0.31 11.05
C ILE A 4 -2.20 1.15 11.71
N LEU A 5 -2.59 2.26 12.37
CA LEU A 5 -1.67 3.12 13.11
C LEU A 5 -1.12 2.42 14.36
N ASP A 6 -1.97 1.68 15.09
CA ASP A 6 -1.51 0.93 16.26
C ASP A 6 -0.45 -0.11 15.87
N ARG A 7 -0.65 -0.82 14.75
CA ARG A 7 0.31 -1.78 14.23
C ARG A 7 1.61 -1.12 13.75
N TYR A 8 1.49 0.02 13.08
CA TYR A 8 2.66 0.81 12.69
C TYR A 8 3.49 1.22 13.90
N LEU A 9 2.84 1.76 14.95
CA LEU A 9 3.51 2.20 16.18
C LEU A 9 4.10 1.02 16.96
N GLU A 10 3.44 -0.13 16.95
CA GLU A 10 3.97 -1.37 17.54
C GLU A 10 5.24 -1.82 16.84
N GLN A 11 5.23 -1.87 15.50
CA GLN A 11 6.41 -2.24 14.72
C GLN A 11 7.55 -1.23 14.90
N LYS A 12 7.25 0.08 14.91
CA LYS A 12 8.21 1.14 15.21
C LYS A 12 8.87 0.92 16.57
N LYS A 13 8.05 0.73 17.61
CA LYS A 13 8.52 0.49 18.97
C LYS A 13 9.41 -0.76 19.03
N LEU A 14 9.03 -1.86 18.37
CA LEU A 14 9.82 -3.08 18.35
C LEU A 14 11.18 -2.88 17.68
N TYR A 15 11.24 -2.18 16.54
CA TYR A 15 12.50 -1.85 15.87
C TYR A 15 13.43 -1.02 16.77
N GLU A 16 12.89 0.05 17.35
CA GLU A 16 13.65 0.95 18.22
C GLU A 16 14.13 0.25 19.50
N GLN A 17 13.31 -0.65 20.06
CA GLN A 17 13.70 -1.47 21.22
C GLN A 17 14.86 -2.43 20.93
N ASN A 18 15.02 -2.86 19.68
CA ASN A 18 16.15 -3.68 19.23
C ASN A 18 17.36 -2.85 18.79
N GLY A 19 17.34 -1.52 19.00
CA GLY A 19 18.45 -0.62 18.67
C GLY A 19 18.54 -0.26 17.18
N PHE A 20 17.53 -0.60 16.38
CA PHE A 20 17.46 -0.18 14.98
C PHE A 20 16.80 1.19 14.86
N ASN A 21 17.27 2.01 13.93
CA ASN A 21 16.59 3.25 13.57
C ASN A 21 15.41 2.92 12.65
N PHE A 22 14.18 3.08 13.15
CA PHE A 22 12.99 2.83 12.35
C PHE A 22 12.93 3.70 11.09
N GLU A 23 13.51 4.91 11.13
CA GLU A 23 13.59 5.82 9.97
C GLU A 23 14.42 5.26 8.79
N ASN A 24 15.15 4.15 9.00
CA ASN A 24 15.92 3.45 7.96
C ASN A 24 15.23 2.19 7.45
N VAL A 25 13.99 1.91 7.86
CA VAL A 25 13.24 0.75 7.38
C VAL A 25 12.97 0.87 5.88
N GLU A 26 13.34 -0.17 5.14
CA GLU A 26 13.06 -0.34 3.71
C GLU A 26 11.78 -1.15 3.47
N ASP A 27 11.49 -2.12 4.33
CA ASP A 27 10.33 -3.00 4.24
C ASP A 27 9.36 -2.77 5.40
N LEU A 28 8.19 -2.19 5.11
CA LEU A 28 7.12 -2.01 6.10
C LEU A 28 5.99 -3.01 5.84
N VAL A 29 5.69 -3.84 6.84
CA VAL A 29 4.68 -4.90 6.75
C VAL A 29 3.65 -4.71 7.85
N ILE A 30 2.46 -4.25 7.46
CA ILE A 30 1.32 -4.07 8.34
C ILE A 30 0.18 -4.95 7.85
N ARG A 31 -0.13 -5.99 8.62
CA ARG A 31 -1.17 -6.97 8.28
C ARG A 31 -2.21 -7.07 9.38
N ASN A 32 -3.44 -7.47 9.04
CA ASN A 32 -4.46 -7.87 10.00
C ASN A 32 -4.89 -6.77 11.00
N ALA A 33 -5.05 -5.53 10.54
CA ALA A 33 -5.65 -4.48 11.36
C ALA A 33 -7.18 -4.56 11.32
N VAL A 34 -7.85 -4.18 12.42
CA VAL A 34 -9.33 -4.20 12.46
C VAL A 34 -9.95 -2.98 11.78
N SER A 35 -9.16 -1.92 11.62
CA SER A 35 -9.48 -0.70 10.87
C SER A 35 -8.22 -0.14 10.25
N GLY A 36 -8.36 0.51 9.10
CA GLY A 36 -7.23 1.10 8.41
C GLY A 36 -7.65 2.33 7.63
N ASN A 37 -7.09 3.45 8.02
CA ASN A 37 -7.10 4.67 7.24
C ASN A 37 -5.68 4.88 6.71
N ILE A 38 -5.53 4.91 5.38
CA ILE A 38 -4.22 5.01 4.74
C ILE A 38 -3.49 6.32 5.11
N GLN A 39 -4.24 7.36 5.46
CA GLN A 39 -3.72 8.68 5.84
C GLN A 39 -2.98 8.65 7.19
N ASP A 40 -3.28 7.65 8.03
CA ASP A 40 -2.67 7.53 9.35
C ASP A 40 -1.24 6.99 9.26
N LEU A 41 -0.86 6.34 8.15
CA LEU A 41 0.52 5.90 7.95
C LEU A 41 1.41 7.07 7.56
N PRO A 42 2.40 7.45 8.39
CA PRO A 42 3.30 8.54 8.04
C PRO A 42 4.12 8.15 6.82
N GLY A 43 4.39 9.13 5.94
CA GLY A 43 5.33 8.94 4.85
C GLY A 43 6.71 8.59 5.40
N HIS A 44 7.43 7.74 4.68
CA HIS A 44 8.77 7.31 5.08
C HIS A 44 9.73 7.41 3.89
N PRO A 45 10.86 8.13 4.04
CA PRO A 45 11.74 8.40 2.91
C PRO A 45 12.41 7.15 2.38
N ASN A 46 12.59 6.12 3.21
CA ASN A 46 13.40 4.95 2.87
C ASN A 46 12.59 3.68 2.54
N ILE A 47 11.26 3.67 2.72
CA ILE A 47 10.47 2.46 2.42
C ILE A 47 10.49 2.22 0.90
N THR A 48 10.90 1.03 0.50
CA THR A 48 10.88 0.52 -0.88
C THR A 48 9.80 -0.53 -1.07
N SER A 49 9.43 -1.26 -0.01
CA SER A 49 8.34 -2.24 -0.01
C SER A 49 7.32 -1.91 1.07
N LEU A 50 6.08 -1.67 0.66
CA LEU A 50 4.95 -1.39 1.55
C LEU A 50 3.91 -2.50 1.41
N GLU A 51 3.72 -3.26 2.48
CA GLU A 51 2.64 -4.20 2.59
C GLU A 51 1.62 -3.74 3.62
N ILE A 52 0.38 -3.56 3.16
CA ILE A 52 -0.77 -3.10 3.93
C ILE A 52 -1.95 -4.06 3.65
N SER A 53 -1.74 -5.35 3.87
CA SER A 53 -2.71 -6.40 3.52
C SER A 53 -3.70 -6.70 4.67
N ASN A 54 -4.98 -6.88 4.34
CA ASN A 54 -6.03 -7.16 5.34
C ASN A 54 -6.12 -6.12 6.48
N VAL A 55 -6.13 -4.84 6.14
CA VAL A 55 -6.25 -3.72 7.09
C VAL A 55 -7.54 -2.90 6.91
N LYS A 56 -8.46 -3.37 6.07
CA LYS A 56 -9.80 -2.77 5.84
C LYS A 56 -9.78 -1.38 5.19
N ILE A 57 -8.68 -0.99 4.52
CA ILE A 57 -8.61 0.26 3.76
C ILE A 57 -9.66 0.23 2.64
N ALA A 58 -10.40 1.33 2.48
CA ALA A 58 -11.43 1.46 1.44
C ALA A 58 -11.03 2.38 0.26
N THR A 59 -9.98 3.18 0.43
CA THR A 59 -9.49 4.13 -0.58
C THR A 59 -8.02 4.47 -0.32
N PHE A 60 -7.28 4.85 -1.37
CA PHE A 60 -5.94 5.42 -1.25
C PHE A 60 -5.94 6.94 -1.00
N ARG A 61 -7.10 7.61 -1.05
CA ARG A 61 -7.18 9.07 -0.93
C ARG A 61 -6.54 9.56 0.37
N GLY A 62 -5.67 10.55 0.23
CA GLY A 62 -4.91 11.15 1.33
C GLY A 62 -3.72 10.32 1.80
N MET A 63 -3.35 9.25 1.09
CA MET A 63 -2.11 8.51 1.33
C MET A 63 -0.91 9.47 1.27
N ASN A 64 -0.10 9.45 2.32
CA ASN A 64 1.15 10.22 2.37
C ASN A 64 2.09 9.79 1.24
N VAL A 65 3.06 10.66 0.92
CA VAL A 65 4.03 10.37 -0.15
C VAL A 65 5.09 9.39 0.36
N PHE A 66 5.23 8.27 -0.34
CA PHE A 66 6.28 7.27 -0.21
C PHE A 66 7.15 7.29 -1.47
N GLU A 67 8.12 8.21 -1.50
CA GLU A 67 8.91 8.54 -2.69
C GLU A 67 9.65 7.33 -3.28
N ARG A 68 10.06 6.38 -2.43
CA ARG A 68 10.88 5.22 -2.80
C ARG A 68 10.11 3.91 -2.92
N VAL A 69 8.81 3.87 -2.61
CA VAL A 69 8.03 2.62 -2.69
C VAL A 69 7.98 2.14 -4.14
N GLN A 70 8.53 0.95 -4.36
CA GLN A 70 8.55 0.21 -5.62
C GLN A 70 7.54 -0.92 -5.62
N VAL A 71 7.31 -1.53 -4.45
CA VAL A 71 6.36 -2.63 -4.28
C VAL A 71 5.27 -2.21 -3.28
N LEU A 72 4.01 -2.25 -3.72
CA LEU A 72 2.85 -2.03 -2.87
C LEU A 72 1.94 -3.26 -2.91
N ASP A 73 1.79 -3.92 -1.77
CA ASP A 73 0.76 -4.93 -1.56
C ASP A 73 -0.37 -4.35 -0.71
N ALA A 74 -1.51 -4.10 -1.35
CA ALA A 74 -2.75 -3.67 -0.70
C ALA A 74 -3.85 -4.72 -0.84
N SER A 75 -3.47 -6.00 -0.89
CA SER A 75 -4.41 -7.11 -1.01
C SER A 75 -5.32 -7.27 0.20
N SER A 76 -6.45 -7.94 0.01
CA SER A 76 -7.43 -8.25 1.07
C SER A 76 -7.98 -7.03 1.81
N ASN A 77 -8.10 -5.89 1.13
CA ASN A 77 -8.71 -4.69 1.66
C ASN A 77 -10.16 -4.53 1.18
N ASN A 78 -10.75 -3.36 1.40
CA ASN A 78 -12.10 -3.00 0.98
C ASN A 78 -12.09 -1.98 -0.18
N LEU A 79 -11.01 -1.93 -0.97
CA LEU A 79 -10.86 -0.98 -2.07
C LEU A 79 -11.93 -1.24 -3.13
N ARG A 80 -12.76 -0.23 -3.40
CA ARG A 80 -13.76 -0.25 -4.49
C ARG A 80 -13.25 0.39 -5.78
N GLU A 81 -12.20 1.19 -5.65
CA GLU A 81 -11.47 1.85 -6.73
C GLU A 81 -9.97 1.73 -6.50
N ALA A 82 -9.21 1.64 -7.58
CA ALA A 82 -7.75 1.52 -7.54
C ALA A 82 -7.03 2.88 -7.45
N ASP A 83 -7.76 4.00 -7.53
CA ASP A 83 -7.28 5.40 -7.46
C ASP A 83 -5.83 5.60 -7.97
N PHE A 84 -5.61 5.28 -9.26
CA PHE A 84 -4.26 5.28 -9.84
C PHE A 84 -3.59 6.67 -9.86
N GLU A 85 -4.36 7.75 -9.92
CA GLU A 85 -3.79 9.11 -9.84
C GLU A 85 -3.26 9.41 -8.44
N GLN A 86 -3.97 8.98 -7.40
CA GLN A 86 -3.47 9.05 -6.04
C GLN A 86 -2.23 8.17 -5.86
N LEU A 87 -2.23 6.94 -6.37
CA LEU A 87 -1.06 6.06 -6.31
C LEU A 87 0.15 6.64 -7.04
N ARG A 88 -0.05 7.26 -8.21
CA ARG A 88 1.04 7.92 -8.97
C ARG A 88 1.63 9.11 -8.24
N THR A 89 0.81 9.81 -7.46
CA THR A 89 1.24 10.98 -6.67
C THR A 89 1.91 10.56 -5.36
N SER A 90 1.36 9.55 -4.68
CA SER A 90 1.85 9.07 -3.39
C SER A 90 3.05 8.13 -3.53
N CYS A 91 3.09 7.26 -4.54
CA CYS A 91 4.15 6.29 -4.77
C CYS A 91 4.73 6.48 -6.19
N PRO A 92 5.46 7.57 -6.45
CA PRO A 92 5.93 7.91 -7.81
C PRO A 92 6.92 6.89 -8.39
N SER A 93 7.52 6.04 -7.56
CA SER A 93 8.48 4.99 -7.94
C SER A 93 7.86 3.59 -8.03
N LEU A 94 6.53 3.48 -7.94
CA LEU A 94 5.83 2.19 -7.87
C LEU A 94 5.96 1.41 -9.17
N THR A 95 6.52 0.20 -9.09
CA THR A 95 6.67 -0.74 -10.21
C THR A 95 5.77 -1.96 -10.09
N THR A 96 5.44 -2.37 -8.86
CA THR A 96 4.68 -3.58 -8.56
C THR A 96 3.50 -3.23 -7.66
N LEU A 97 2.29 -3.56 -8.09
CA LEU A 97 1.06 -3.28 -7.34
C LEU A 97 0.19 -4.52 -7.24
N THR A 98 -0.06 -4.97 -6.02
CA THR A 98 -0.95 -6.11 -5.73
C THR A 98 -2.26 -5.60 -5.10
N LEU A 99 -3.38 -5.83 -5.79
CA LEU A 99 -4.73 -5.44 -5.33
C LEU A 99 -5.70 -6.64 -5.17
N ASN A 100 -5.18 -7.87 -5.15
CA ASN A 100 -6.00 -9.08 -5.02
C ASN A 100 -6.94 -9.03 -3.80
N TYR A 101 -8.09 -9.70 -3.89
CA TYR A 101 -9.08 -9.76 -2.80
C TYR A 101 -9.62 -8.39 -2.34
N ASN A 102 -9.76 -7.45 -3.28
CA ASN A 102 -10.49 -6.20 -3.07
C ASN A 102 -11.79 -6.18 -3.89
N PRO A 103 -12.88 -5.57 -3.40
CA PRO A 103 -14.16 -5.43 -4.11
C PRO A 103 -14.10 -4.34 -5.19
N LEU A 104 -13.10 -4.37 -6.07
CA LEU A 104 -12.91 -3.39 -7.15
C LEU A 104 -14.07 -3.47 -8.14
N ASN A 105 -14.68 -2.32 -8.46
CA ASN A 105 -15.72 -2.27 -9.48
C ASN A 105 -15.11 -2.52 -10.88
N ARG A 106 -15.82 -3.28 -11.72
CA ARG A 106 -15.40 -3.65 -13.09
C ARG A 106 -15.10 -2.46 -13.99
N SER A 107 -15.57 -1.25 -13.67
CA SER A 107 -15.27 -0.04 -14.43
C SER A 107 -13.84 0.47 -14.27
N ASN A 108 -13.09 -0.01 -13.26
CA ASN A 108 -11.78 0.54 -12.90
C ASN A 108 -10.58 -0.25 -13.48
N HIS A 109 -10.82 -1.10 -14.49
CA HIS A 109 -9.83 -2.04 -15.04
C HIS A 109 -8.87 -1.46 -16.08
N SER A 110 -8.93 -0.17 -16.39
CA SER A 110 -7.97 0.45 -17.32
C SER A 110 -6.93 1.25 -16.52
N PRO A 111 -5.68 0.77 -16.38
CA PRO A 111 -4.61 1.66 -15.95
C PRO A 111 -4.55 2.83 -16.96
N PRO A 112 -4.49 4.10 -16.52
CA PRO A 112 -4.19 5.19 -17.43
C PRO A 112 -2.88 4.85 -18.16
N ARG A 113 -2.84 5.06 -19.48
CA ARG A 113 -1.72 4.75 -20.40
C ARG A 113 -0.38 4.91 -19.68
N VAL A 114 0.23 3.78 -19.30
CA VAL A 114 1.53 3.78 -18.62
C VAL A 114 2.56 4.43 -19.56
N PRO A 115 3.37 5.39 -19.11
CA PRO A 115 4.57 5.77 -19.85
C PRO A 115 5.53 4.58 -19.82
N GLN A 116 5.56 3.79 -20.92
CA GLN A 116 6.51 2.77 -21.41
C GLN A 116 7.53 2.01 -20.49
N SER A 117 7.53 2.15 -19.16
CA SER A 117 8.59 1.63 -18.29
C SER A 117 8.12 1.07 -16.93
N GLY A 118 6.82 0.82 -16.71
CA GLY A 118 6.31 0.26 -15.46
C GLY A 118 5.21 -0.76 -15.69
N PHE A 119 5.56 -2.03 -15.88
CA PHE A 119 4.57 -3.09 -16.07
C PHE A 119 3.78 -3.33 -14.77
N PHE A 120 2.50 -2.94 -14.76
CA PHE A 120 1.54 -3.48 -13.80
C PHE A 120 1.25 -4.94 -14.18
N ASP A 121 1.93 -5.89 -13.55
CA ASP A 121 1.55 -7.31 -13.60
C ASP A 121 0.21 -7.47 -12.86
N ASN A 122 -0.88 -7.51 -13.62
CA ASN A 122 -2.23 -7.70 -13.10
C ASN A 122 -2.71 -9.10 -13.51
N PRO A 123 -2.73 -10.10 -12.61
CA PRO A 123 -3.25 -11.41 -12.93
C PRO A 123 -4.79 -11.39 -12.90
N LEU A 124 -5.40 -10.84 -13.96
CA LEU A 124 -6.81 -11.09 -14.31
C LEU A 124 -6.89 -12.02 -15.52
N HIS A 125 -6.31 -13.20 -15.39
CA HIS A 125 -6.81 -14.45 -15.98
C HIS A 125 -7.32 -15.25 -14.77
N THR A 126 -8.60 -15.47 -14.48
CA THR A 126 -9.50 -16.33 -15.26
C THR A 126 -10.84 -16.35 -14.50
N TYR A 127 -11.94 -15.92 -15.12
CA TYR A 127 -13.29 -16.42 -14.81
C TYR A 127 -14.04 -16.47 -16.15
N ARG A 128 -14.10 -17.67 -16.75
CA ARG A 128 -15.23 -18.07 -17.58
C ARG A 128 -16.36 -18.50 -16.65
#